data_AF-A0A4Z0BRV5-F1
#
_entry.id   AF-A0A4Z0BRV5-F1
#
_cell.length_a   1.000
_cell.length_b   1.000
_cell.length_c   1.000
_cell.angle_alpha   90.00
_cell.angle_beta   90.00
_cell.angle_gamma   90.00
#
_symmetry.space_group_name_H-M   'P 1'
#
loop_
_entity.id
_entity.type
_entity.pdbx_description
1 polymer ?
#
loop_
_entity_poly.entity_id
_entity_poly.type
_entity_poly.pdbx_seq_one_letter_code
_entity_poly.pdbx_strand_id
1 'polypeptide(L)' 'MESNLHSPERRLIELRIEHADLNALIDAAAREQPLDELTLRRLKKRRLALRDLIAHLELELDPKEPA' A
#
# COMPACT_ATOMS: atom_id res chain seq x y z
N MET A 1 23.02 -21.51 -1.95
CA MET A 1 22.92 -20.23 -1.21
C MET A 1 21.51 -19.71 -1.43
N GLU A 2 20.54 -20.33 -0.77
CA GLU A 2 19.14 -19.90 -0.76
C GLU A 2 18.97 -19.04 0.49
N SER A 3 19.20 -17.73 0.39
CA SER A 3 19.20 -16.90 1.59
C SER A 3 18.78 -15.49 1.24
N ASN A 4 17.52 -15.18 1.56
CA ASN A 4 16.91 -13.86 1.63
C ASN A 4 16.22 -13.25 0.38
N LEU A 5 15.50 -14.05 -0.40
CA LEU A 5 14.53 -13.54 -1.38
C LEU A 5 13.34 -12.78 -0.74
N HIS A 6 13.18 -12.85 0.58
CA HIS A 6 12.12 -12.20 1.35
C HIS A 6 12.70 -11.25 2.39
N SER A 7 13.59 -10.32 1.99
CA SER A 7 14.02 -9.29 2.91
C SER A 7 12.84 -8.33 3.21
N PRO A 8 12.69 -7.87 4.46
CA PRO A 8 11.60 -6.95 4.83
C PRO A 8 11.64 -5.65 4.02
N GLU A 9 12.80 -5.21 3.55
CA GLU A 9 12.95 -4.06 2.65
C GLU A 9 12.35 -4.35 1.26
N ARG A 10 12.50 -5.57 0.75
CA ARG A 10 11.85 -5.98 -0.50
C ARG A 10 10.35 -5.99 -0.36
N ARG A 11 9.84 -6.49 0.78
CA ARG A 11 8.41 -6.45 1.09
C ARG A 11 7.89 -5.02 1.16
N LEU A 12 8.66 -4.10 1.73
CA LEU A 12 8.32 -2.67 1.77
C LEU A 12 8.22 -2.08 0.36
N ILE A 13 9.16 -2.42 -0.54
CA ILE A 13 9.11 -1.99 -1.94
C ILE A 13 7.85 -2.51 -2.63
N GLU A 14 7.53 -3.80 -2.49
CA GLU A 14 6.33 -4.42 -3.05
C GLU A 14 5.05 -3.70 -2.57
N LEU A 15 4.93 -3.46 -1.27
CA LEU A 15 3.77 -2.77 -0.70
C LEU A 15 3.64 -1.33 -1.22
N ARG A 16 4.76 -0.61 -1.38
CA ARG A 16 4.78 0.74 -1.94
C ARG A 16 4.35 0.78 -3.41
N ILE A 17 4.76 -0.21 -4.20
CA ILE A 17 4.33 -0.38 -5.60
C ILE A 17 2.83 -0.65 -5.64
N GLU A 18 2.34 -1.62 -4.86
CA GLU A 18 0.90 -1.96 -4.81
C GLU A 18 0.05 -0.77 -4.37
N HIS A 19 0.52 0.01 -3.40
CA HIS A 19 -0.14 1.24 -2.97
C HIS A 19 -0.19 2.31 -4.08
N ALA A 20 0.89 2.47 -4.85
CA ALA A 20 0.94 3.41 -5.98
C ALA A 20 -0.01 2.98 -7.12
N ASP A 21 -0.04 1.69 -7.45
CA ASP A 21 -0.97 1.14 -8.44
C ASP A 21 -2.43 1.35 -8.00
N LEU A 22 -2.71 1.13 -6.71
CA LEU A 22 -4.04 1.34 -6.16
C LEU A 22 -4.47 2.82 -6.18
N ASN A 23 -3.52 3.76 -6.01
CA ASN A 23 -3.78 5.17 -6.24
C ASN A 23 -4.18 5.46 -7.69
N ALA A 24 -3.42 4.93 -8.66
CA ALA A 24 -3.73 5.12 -10.08
C ALA A 24 -5.10 4.54 -10.45
N LEU A 25 -5.46 3.38 -9.89
CA LEU A 25 -6.79 2.77 -10.07
C LEU A 25 -7.91 3.62 -9.47
N ILE A 26 -7.71 4.20 -8.29
CA ILE A 26 -8.68 5.13 -7.67
C ILE A 26 -8.87 6.37 -8.55
N ASP A 27 -7.78 6.93 -9.08
CA ASP A 27 -7.82 8.12 -9.93
C ASP A 27 -8.51 7.85 -11.27
N ALA A 28 -8.35 6.64 -11.83
CA ALA A 28 -9.07 6.20 -13.02
C ALA A 28 -10.56 6.00 -12.71
N ALA A 29 -10.90 5.24 -11.68
CA ALA A 29 -12.28 4.97 -11.27
C ALA A 29 -13.06 6.25 -10.91
N ALA A 30 -12.38 7.26 -10.36
CA ALA A 30 -12.99 8.55 -10.04
C ALA A 30 -13.37 9.38 -11.28
N ARG A 31 -12.81 9.06 -12.47
CA ARG A 31 -13.11 9.75 -13.74
C ARG A 31 -14.19 9.03 -14.56
N GLU A 32 -14.53 7.80 -14.22
CA GLU A 32 -15.56 7.04 -14.92
C GLU A 32 -16.97 7.59 -14.64
N GLN A 33 -17.84 7.53 -15.65
CA GLN A 33 -19.26 7.82 -15.53
C GLN A 33 -20.12 6.70 -16.13
N PRO A 34 -21.13 6.19 -15.39
CA PRO A 34 -21.51 6.58 -14.04
C PRO A 34 -20.46 6.15 -12.99
N LEU A 35 -20.29 6.97 -11.95
CA LEU A 35 -19.33 6.68 -10.89
C LEU A 35 -19.81 5.48 -10.06
N ASP A 36 -19.00 4.43 -9.98
CA ASP A 36 -19.23 3.32 -9.03
C ASP A 36 -18.66 3.69 -7.65
N GLU A 37 -19.50 4.33 -6.83
CA GLU A 37 -19.15 4.72 -5.46
C GLU A 37 -18.75 3.53 -4.58
N LEU A 38 -19.37 2.36 -4.76
CA LEU A 38 -19.09 1.19 -3.92
C LEU A 38 -17.68 0.67 -4.22
N THR A 39 -17.33 0.59 -5.50
CA THR A 39 -15.98 0.21 -5.94
C THR A 39 -14.95 1.24 -5.45
N LEU A 40 -15.23 2.54 -5.60
CA LEU A 40 -14.33 3.59 -5.12
C LEU A 40 -14.09 3.52 -3.60
N ARG A 41 -15.15 3.28 -2.81
CA ARG A 41 -15.03 3.10 -1.34
C ARG A 41 -14.19 1.88 -0.99
N ARG A 42 -14.35 0.75 -1.70
CA ARG A 42 -13.57 -0.47 -1.49
C ARG A 42 -12.09 -0.26 -1.81
N LEU A 43 -11.77 0.41 -2.92
CA LEU A 43 -10.39 0.72 -3.31
C LEU A 43 -9.72 1.64 -2.27
N LYS A 44 -10.40 2.70 -1.84
CA LYS A 44 -9.90 3.61 -0.78
C LYS A 44 -9.63 2.87 0.53
N LYS A 45 -10.49 1.93 0.93
CA LYS A 45 -10.28 1.09 2.13
C LYS A 45 -9.06 0.20 1.99
N ARG A 46 -8.87 -0.45 0.83
CA ARG A 46 -7.67 -1.25 0.54
C ARG A 46 -6.40 -0.39 0.59
N ARG A 47 -6.45 0.82 0.04
CA ARG A 47 -5.32 1.76 0.06
C ARG A 47 -4.93 2.15 1.48
N LEU A 48 -5.93 2.42 2.32
CA LEU A 48 -5.70 2.72 3.73
C LEU A 48 -4.99 1.56 4.44
N ALA A 49 -5.48 0.33 4.24
CA ALA A 49 -4.85 -0.85 4.82
C ALA A 49 -3.40 -1.05 4.33
N LEU A 50 -3.12 -0.85 3.04
CA LEU A 50 -1.74 -0.93 2.51
C LEU A 50 -0.83 0.14 3.12
N ARG A 51 -1.32 1.37 3.27
CA ARG A 51 -0.57 2.46 3.92
C ARG A 51 -0.24 2.10 5.36
N ASP A 52 -1.20 1.53 6.10
CA ASP A 52 -1.00 1.17 7.49
C ASP A 52 0.00 -0.01 7.62
N LEU A 53 -0.04 -0.98 6.70
CA LEU A 53 0.97 -2.05 6.61
C LEU A 53 2.37 -1.52 6.28
N ILE A 54 2.47 -0.57 5.35
CA ILE A 54 3.73 0.12 5.01
C ILE A 54 4.29 0.79 6.26
N ALA A 55 3.47 1.59 6.96
CA ALA A 55 3.91 2.30 8.15
C ALA A 55 4.36 1.34 9.27
N HIS A 56 3.65 0.22 9.44
CA HIS A 56 4.04 -0.80 10.41
C HIS A 56 5.40 -1.43 10.07
N LEU A 57 5.59 -1.83 8.81
CA LEU A 57 6.84 -2.44 8.36
C LEU A 57 8.01 -1.44 8.35
N GLU A 58 7.75 -0.16 8.06
CA GLU A 58 8.74 0.91 8.19
C GLU A 58 9.20 1.08 9.65
N LEU A 59 8.29 0.98 10.62
CA LEU A 59 8.62 1.02 12.04
C LEU A 59 9.40 -0.23 12.50
N GLU A 60 9.12 -1.40 11.93
CA GLU A 60 9.90 -2.62 12.24
C GLU A 60 11.32 -2.55 11.66
N LEU A 61 11.48 -1.97 10.47
CA LEU A 61 12.76 -1.81 9.79
C LEU A 61 13.63 -0.69 10.39
N ASP A 62 12.98 0.41 10.79
CA ASP A 62 13.63 1.57 11.41
C ASP A 62 12.80 1.97 12.64
N PRO A 63 13.00 1.30 13.78
CA PRO A 63 12.30 1.62 15.01
C PRO A 63 12.74 2.99 15.48
N LYS A 64 11.95 4.01 15.14
CA LYS A 64 12.07 5.33 15.74
C LYS A 64 11.82 5.17 17.23
N GLU A 65 12.85 5.36 18.05
CA GLU A 65 12.71 5.39 19.50
C GLU A 65 11.58 6.35 19.88
N PRO A 66 10.60 5.93 20.70
CA PRO A 66 9.63 6.87 21.23
C PRO A 66 10.38 7.84 22.16
N ALA A 67 10.34 9.12 21.79
CA ALA A 67 10.86 10.23 22.57
C ALA A 67 10.17 10.37 23.95
#